data_AF-A0A662SC85-F1
#
_entry.id   AF-A0A662SC85-F1
#
_cell.length_a   1.000
_cell.length_b   1.000
_cell.length_c   1.000
_cell.angle_alpha   90.00
_cell.angle_beta   90.00
_cell.angle_gamma   90.00
#
_symmetry.space_group_name_H-M   'P 1'
#
loop_
_entity.id
_entity.type
_entity.pdbx_description
1 polymer ?
#
loop_
_entity_poly.entity_id
_entity_poly.type
_entity_poly.pdbx_seq_one_letter_code
_entity_poly.pdbx_strand_id
1 'polypeptide(L)'
;MPSVWIIMLRASIDKELEKKFRELAMKRFGYSKGSLSKAMEEAILLWISAISNDNLPEFDGDPIEAIEGILPLDIDSVELQHKIKDLWISKVLKDVPNRH
;
A
#
# COMPACT_ATOMS: atom_id res chain seq x y z
N MET A 1 11.86 -28.57 4.04
CA MET A 1 10.73 -27.79 4.56
C MET A 1 10.42 -26.74 3.52
N PRO A 2 9.18 -26.65 2.99
CA PRO A 2 8.85 -25.60 2.03
C PRO A 2 8.92 -24.25 2.74
N SER A 3 9.65 -23.32 2.17
CA SER A 3 9.71 -21.92 2.60
C SER A 3 8.32 -21.31 2.46
N VAL A 4 7.72 -20.89 3.58
CA VAL A 4 6.52 -20.04 3.55
C VAL A 4 6.95 -18.70 2.95
N TRP A 5 6.37 -18.34 1.81
CA TRP A 5 6.62 -17.06 1.17
C TRP A 5 5.97 -15.96 2.04
N ILE A 6 6.80 -15.14 2.67
CA ILE A 6 6.35 -13.99 3.46
C ILE A 6 6.23 -12.80 2.51
N ILE A 7 5.03 -12.24 2.39
CA ILE A 7 4.74 -11.03 1.62
C ILE A 7 4.62 -9.86 2.59
N MET A 8 5.19 -8.70 2.21
CA MET A 8 5.09 -7.47 3.01
C MET A 8 4.03 -6.56 2.43
N LEU A 9 2.97 -6.29 3.21
CA LEU A 9 1.98 -5.27 2.91
C LEU A 9 2.33 -3.96 3.66
N ARG A 10 2.53 -2.87 2.93
CA ARG A 10 2.81 -1.54 3.51
C ARG A 10 1.57 -0.66 3.39
N ALA A 11 1.09 -0.14 4.51
CA ALA A 11 -0.03 0.80 4.58
C ALA A 11 0.28 1.95 5.54
N SER A 12 -0.29 3.12 5.27
CA SER A 12 -0.24 4.27 6.17
C SER A 12 -1.54 4.36 6.96
N ILE A 13 -1.44 4.47 8.28
CA ILE A 13 -2.58 4.59 9.18
C ILE A 13 -2.34 5.71 10.20
N ASP A 14 -3.43 6.20 10.79
CA ASP A 14 -3.36 7.19 11.86
C ASP A 14 -2.55 6.67 13.06
N LYS A 15 -1.82 7.57 13.72
CA LYS A 15 -0.89 7.24 14.80
C LYS A 15 -1.59 6.68 16.04
N GLU A 16 -2.75 7.22 16.40
CA GLU A 16 -3.48 6.75 17.58
C GLU A 16 -4.13 5.39 17.31
N LEU A 17 -4.59 5.16 16.08
CA LEU A 17 -5.06 3.86 15.64
C LEU A 17 -3.96 2.80 15.71
N GLU A 18 -2.77 3.11 15.19
CA GLU A 18 -1.60 2.22 15.22
C GLU A 18 -1.22 1.85 16.65
N LYS A 19 -1.13 2.85 17.53
CA LYS A 19 -0.77 2.66 18.93
C LYS A 19 -1.74 1.72 19.64
N LYS A 20 -3.05 1.94 19.45
CA LYS A 20 -4.10 1.10 20.03
C LYS A 20 -4.05 -0.32 19.47
N PHE A 21 -3.85 -0.47 18.17
CA PHE A 21 -3.71 -1.78 17.54
C PHE A 21 -2.52 -2.55 18.12
N ARG A 22 -1.36 -1.90 18.23
CA ARG A 22 -0.15 -2.50 18.81
C ARG A 22 -0.34 -2.96 20.25
N GLU A 23 -0.96 -2.11 21.08
CA GLU A 23 -1.25 -2.45 22.47
C GLU A 23 -2.14 -3.69 22.58
N LEU A 24 -3.23 -3.75 21.81
CA LEU A 24 -4.17 -4.87 21.81
C LEU A 24 -3.53 -6.15 21.27
N ALA A 25 -2.75 -6.05 20.18
CA ALA A 25 -2.01 -7.17 19.62
C ALA A 25 -1.05 -7.78 20.65
N MET A 26 -0.31 -6.93 21.37
CA MET A 26 0.61 -7.38 22.41
C MET A 26 -0.12 -7.98 23.63
N LYS A 27 -1.25 -7.40 24.05
CA LYS A 27 -2.07 -7.97 25.12
C LYS A 27 -2.62 -9.35 24.77
N ARG A 28 -3.00 -9.57 23.51
CA ARG A 28 -3.59 -10.84 23.04
C ARG A 28 -2.55 -11.93 22.77
N PHE A 29 -1.46 -11.60 22.08
CA PHE A 29 -0.48 -12.58 21.59
C PHE A 29 0.84 -12.56 22.35
N GLY A 30 0.98 -11.67 23.34
CA GLY A 30 2.20 -11.44 24.09
C GLY A 30 3.12 -10.38 23.47
N TYR A 31 4.14 -10.01 24.24
CA TYR A 31 5.11 -8.95 23.89
C TYR A 31 6.30 -9.45 23.06
N SER A 32 6.13 -10.55 22.32
CA SER A 32 7.17 -11.18 21.53
C SER A 32 7.11 -10.82 20.04
N LYS A 33 8.17 -11.15 19.30
CA LYS A 33 8.25 -10.96 17.86
C LYS A 33 7.12 -11.72 17.16
N GLY A 34 6.35 -11.04 16.32
CA GLY A 34 5.28 -11.62 15.51
C GLY A 34 3.86 -11.42 16.03
N SER A 35 3.67 -10.83 17.23
CA SER A 35 2.33 -10.50 17.75
C SER A 35 1.55 -9.55 16.82
N LEU A 36 2.23 -8.52 16.29
CA LEU A 36 1.68 -7.60 15.29
C LEU A 36 1.29 -8.30 13.99
N SER A 37 2.14 -9.20 13.47
CA SER A 37 1.86 -9.93 12.24
C SER A 37 0.64 -10.83 12.40
N LYS A 38 0.53 -11.56 13.51
CA LYS A 38 -0.65 -12.38 13.82
C LYS A 38 -1.93 -11.56 13.95
N ALA A 39 -1.86 -10.43 14.65
CA ALA A 39 -3.00 -9.53 14.77
C ALA A 39 -3.42 -8.95 13.41
N MET A 40 -2.46 -8.65 12.53
CA MET A 40 -2.74 -8.14 11.19
C MET A 40 -3.41 -9.20 10.32
N GLU A 41 -2.93 -10.45 10.38
CA GLU A 41 -3.53 -11.57 9.65
C GLU A 41 -4.98 -11.82 10.10
N GLU A 42 -5.23 -11.85 11.41
CA GLU A 42 -6.60 -11.95 11.93
C GLU A 42 -7.49 -10.78 11.49
N ALA A 43 -6.98 -9.55 11.53
CA ALA A 43 -7.74 -8.37 11.13
C ALA A 43 -8.11 -8.39 9.64
N ILE A 44 -7.19 -8.81 8.78
CA ILE A 44 -7.43 -8.95 7.34
C ILE A 44 -8.48 -10.04 7.08
N LEU A 45 -8.37 -11.20 7.73
CA LEU A 45 -9.35 -12.28 7.60
C LEU A 45 -10.76 -11.85 8.04
N LEU A 46 -10.85 -11.10 9.15
CA LEU A 46 -12.12 -10.56 9.64
C LEU A 46 -12.71 -9.53 8.66
N TRP A 47 -11.88 -8.66 8.10
CA TRP A 47 -12.32 -7.67 7.11
C TRP A 47 -12.83 -8.34 5.82
N ILE A 48 -12.09 -9.32 5.29
CA ILE A 48 -12.53 -10.12 4.14
C ILE A 48 -13.87 -10.79 4.45
N SER A 49 -13.97 -11.48 5.58
CA SER A 49 -15.20 -12.20 5.96
C SER A 49 -16.40 -11.27 6.13
N ALA A 50 -16.19 -10.05 6.61
CA ALA A 50 -17.24 -9.06 6.76
C ALA A 50 -17.79 -8.59 5.40
N ILE A 51 -16.95 -8.52 4.38
CA ILE A 51 -17.29 -7.99 3.04
C ILE A 51 -17.70 -9.10 2.07
N SER A 52 -17.16 -10.31 2.20
CA SER A 52 -17.53 -11.44 1.32
C SER A 52 -19.01 -11.83 1.40
N ASN A 53 -19.74 -11.41 2.44
CA ASN A 53 -21.20 -11.58 2.50
C ASN A 53 -21.99 -10.63 1.58
N ASP A 54 -21.35 -9.61 0.98
CA ASP A 54 -22.03 -8.57 0.19
C ASP A 54 -22.28 -8.95 -1.28
N ASN A 55 -22.28 -10.24 -1.66
CA ASN A 55 -22.47 -10.73 -3.04
C ASN A 55 -21.58 -10.01 -4.07
N LEU A 56 -20.34 -9.68 -3.71
CA LEU A 56 -19.39 -9.13 -4.67
C LEU A 56 -19.00 -10.22 -5.69
N PRO A 57 -18.92 -9.89 -6.98
CA PRO A 57 -18.45 -10.84 -7.98
C PRO A 57 -17.02 -11.28 -7.64
N GLU A 58 -16.77 -12.58 -7.68
CA GLU A 58 -15.43 -13.13 -7.51
C GLU A 58 -14.51 -12.57 -8.60
N PHE A 59 -13.39 -11.99 -8.16
CA PHE A 59 -12.33 -11.55 -9.05
C PHE A 59 -11.33 -12.70 -9.20
N ASP A 60 -11.17 -13.22 -10.42
CA ASP A 60 -10.21 -14.28 -10.73
C ASP A 60 -8.88 -13.66 -11.19
N GLY A 61 -7.85 -13.77 -10.34
CA GLY A 61 -6.51 -13.27 -10.61
C GLY A 61 -5.91 -12.39 -9.50
N ASP A 62 -4.67 -11.92 -9.73
CA ASP A 62 -4.01 -10.97 -8.82
C ASP A 62 -4.51 -9.53 -9.10
N PRO A 63 -5.09 -8.84 -8.10
CA PRO A 63 -5.62 -7.49 -8.28
C PRO A 63 -4.57 -6.44 -8.69
N ILE A 64 -3.29 -6.64 -8.36
CA ILE A 64 -2.18 -5.75 -8.74
C ILE A 64 -1.80 -5.98 -10.20
N GLU A 65 -1.66 -7.24 -10.64
CA GLU A 65 -1.39 -7.58 -12.05
C GLU A 65 -2.48 -7.01 -12.97
N ALA A 66 -3.74 -7.07 -12.50
CA ALA A 66 -4.87 -6.51 -13.22
C ALA A 66 -4.77 -4.98 -13.43
N ILE A 67 -4.09 -4.26 -12.53
CA ILE A 67 -3.90 -2.81 -12.62
C ILE A 67 -2.68 -2.47 -13.48
N GLU A 68 -1.60 -3.26 -13.42
CA GLU A 68 -0.40 -3.02 -14.24
C GLU A 68 -0.70 -2.96 -15.73
N GLY A 69 -1.67 -3.76 -16.22
CA GLY A 69 -2.12 -3.73 -17.61
C GLY A 69 -3.06 -2.58 -18.00
N ILE A 70 -3.58 -1.81 -17.04
CA ILE A 70 -4.57 -0.74 -17.29
C ILE A 70 -3.94 0.55 -17.81
N LEU A 71 -2.68 0.80 -17.46
CA LEU A 71 -1.90 1.92 -18.01
C LEU A 71 -1.03 1.37 -19.15
N PRO A 72 -1.41 1.56 -20.44
CA PRO A 72 -0.63 1.10 -21.58
C PRO A 72 0.57 2.03 -21.82
N LEU A 73 1.38 2.25 -20.80
CA LEU A 73 2.55 3.10 -20.85
C LEU A 73 3.78 2.21 -20.78
N ASP A 74 4.51 2.13 -21.89
CA ASP A 74 5.82 1.45 -21.99
C ASP A 74 6.94 2.29 -21.35
N ILE A 75 6.64 2.99 -20.26
CA ILE A 75 7.57 3.86 -19.54
C ILE A 75 7.55 3.44 -18.08
N ASP A 76 8.72 3.13 -17.54
CA ASP A 76 8.84 2.73 -16.15
C ASP A 76 8.56 3.88 -15.16
N SER A 77 8.25 3.54 -13.92
CA SER A 77 7.89 4.51 -12.87
C SER A 77 8.99 5.54 -12.55
N VAL A 78 10.27 5.20 -12.74
CA VAL A 78 11.42 6.09 -12.51
C VAL A 78 11.57 7.06 -13.68
N GLU A 79 11.40 6.59 -14.91
CA GLU A 79 11.40 7.45 -16.09
C GLU A 79 10.23 8.46 -16.05
N LEU A 80 9.03 8.03 -15.60
CA LEU A 80 7.90 8.94 -15.37
C LEU A 80 8.24 10.03 -14.32
N GLN A 81 8.92 9.68 -13.24
CA GLN A 81 9.32 10.64 -12.20
C GLN A 81 10.31 11.68 -12.73
N HIS A 82 11.28 11.27 -13.55
CA HIS A 82 12.20 12.20 -14.20
C HIS A 82 11.46 13.19 -15.12
N LYS A 83 10.53 12.70 -15.95
CA LYS A 83 9.73 13.56 -16.83
C LYS A 83 8.88 14.56 -16.04
N ILE A 84 8.27 14.12 -14.93
CA ILE A 84 7.51 15.00 -14.04
C ILE A 84 8.41 16.09 -13.45
N LYS A 85 9.60 15.72 -12.97
CA LYS A 85 10.57 16.67 -12.41
C LYS A 85 10.95 17.74 -13.44
N ASP A 86 11.25 17.34 -14.68
CA ASP A 86 11.62 18.27 -15.75
C ASP A 86 10.46 19.20 -16.14
N LEU A 87 9.23 18.67 -16.20
CA LEU A 87 8.03 19.48 -16.41
C LEU A 87 7.84 20.54 -15.32
N TRP A 88 8.01 20.17 -14.05
CA TRP A 88 7.94 21.10 -12.92
C TRP A 88 8.99 22.20 -13.01
N ILE A 89 10.25 21.85 -13.29
CA ILE A 89 11.34 22.82 -13.47
C ILE A 89 11.02 23.79 -14.61
N SER A 90 10.52 23.28 -15.75
CA SER A 90 10.17 24.11 -16.91
C SER A 90 9.03 25.10 -16.61
N LYS A 91 8.09 24.73 -15.72
CA LYS A 91 6.97 25.57 -15.33
C LYS A 91 7.41 26.67 -14.35
N VAL A 92 8.24 26.31 -13.37
CA VAL A 92 8.81 27.26 -12.40
C VAL A 92 9.67 28.32 -13.10
N LEU A 93 10.47 27.94 -14.10
CA LEU A 93 11.31 28.89 -14.84
C LEU A 93 10.51 29.87 -15.72
N LYS A 94 9.30 29.51 -16.16
CA LYS A 94 8.42 30.40 -16.94
C LYS A 94 7.71 31.46 -16.08
N ASP A 95 7.51 31.17 -14.80
CA ASP A 95 6.80 32.05 -13.86
C ASP A 95 7.72 33.03 -13.10
N VAL A 96 9.03 33.06 -13.39
CA VAL A 96 9.95 34.07 -12.82
C VAL A 96 9.85 35.37 -13.66
N PRO A 97 9.38 36.51 -13.10
CA PRO A 97 9.40 37.77 -13.81
C PRO A 97 10.84 38.18 -14.08
N ASN A 98 11.17 38.47 -15.34
CA ASN A 98 12.48 38.90 -15.76
C ASN A 98 12.85 40.20 -15.02
N ARG A 99 13.68 40.10 -13.97
CA ARG A 99 14.23 41.27 -13.26
C ARG A 99 15.50 41.69 -14.01
N HIS A 100 15.32 42.54 -15.00
CA HIS A 100 16.36 43.45 -15.49
C HIS A 100 15.96 44.88 -15.17
#